data_AF-A0A0Q8GAM0-F1
#
_entry.id   AF-A0A0Q8GAM0-F1
#
_cell.length_a   1.000
_cell.length_b   1.000
_cell.length_c   1.000
_cell.angle_alpha   90.00
_cell.angle_beta   90.00
_cell.angle_gamma   90.00
#
_symmetry.space_group_name_H-M   'P 1'
#
loop_
_entity.id
_entity.type
_entity.pdbx_description
1 polymer ?
#
loop_
_entity_poly.entity_id
_entity_poly.type
_entity_poly.pdbx_seq_one_letter_code
_entity_poly.pdbx_strand_id
1 'polypeptide(L)'
;MKILIPVLLLVLAGAAQAADRIERGRYLVATSGCTDCHTPMKMGAHGPEPDQARRLSGHPQAFVVSAPAALPPGPWMVAIAATGTAYAGPWGLSFAANLTPDDETGLGRWSEADFLQTIRTGRHLGRGRPVLPPMPIPVYSQMTDDDLKAVFAYLKSLPPIRNQVPEPVAPAQR
;
A
#
# COMPACT_ATOMS: atom_id res chain seq x y z
N MET A 1 -3.90 38.98 37.65
CA MET A 1 -3.57 37.55 37.67
C MET A 1 -3.43 37.09 36.22
N LYS A 2 -2.19 37.08 35.67
CA LYS A 2 -1.96 36.62 34.29
C LYS A 2 -1.91 35.09 34.33
N ILE A 3 -2.93 34.48 33.74
CA ILE A 3 -3.07 33.03 33.63
C ILE A 3 -1.97 32.53 32.69
N LEU A 4 -0.84 32.09 33.26
CA LEU A 4 0.08 31.20 32.57
C LEU A 4 -0.59 29.82 32.51
N ILE A 5 -1.36 29.55 31.46
CA ILE A 5 -1.56 28.18 30.97
C ILE A 5 -0.45 28.00 29.94
N PRO A 6 0.76 27.54 30.31
CA PRO A 6 1.90 27.67 29.43
C PRO A 6 1.93 26.42 28.54
N VAL A 7 2.00 26.63 27.22
CA VAL A 7 2.62 25.81 26.15
C VAL A 7 2.63 24.27 26.30
N LEU A 8 3.07 23.71 27.42
CA LEU A 8 3.06 22.28 27.78
C LEU A 8 1.70 21.59 27.55
N LEU A 9 0.58 22.24 27.91
CA LEU A 9 -0.77 21.68 27.69
C LEU A 9 -1.14 21.59 26.19
N LEU A 10 -0.70 22.55 25.37
CA LEU A 10 -0.92 22.51 23.91
C LEU A 10 -0.04 21.45 23.23
N VAL A 11 1.21 21.28 23.68
CA VAL A 11 2.14 20.27 23.14
C VAL A 11 1.60 18.85 23.43
N LEU A 12 1.09 18.61 24.63
CA LEU A 12 0.50 17.32 25.01
C LEU A 12 -0.76 16.99 24.19
N ALA A 13 -1.62 17.98 23.95
CA ALA A 13 -2.83 17.78 23.13
C ALA A 13 -2.50 17.44 21.68
N GLY A 14 -1.51 18.11 21.07
CA GLY A 14 -1.09 17.82 19.70
C GLY A 14 -0.48 16.42 19.52
N ALA A 15 0.33 15.97 20.48
CA ALA A 15 0.91 14.63 20.47
C ALA A 15 -0.15 13.52 20.62
N ALA A 16 -1.14 13.72 21.50
CA ALA A 16 -2.26 12.79 21.67
C ALA A 16 -3.08 12.66 20.38
N GLN A 17 -3.38 13.77 19.73
CA GLN A 17 -4.15 13.79 18.48
C GLN A 17 -3.41 13.11 17.31
N ALA A 18 -2.08 13.22 17.27
CA ALA A 18 -1.25 12.50 16.32
C ALA A 18 -1.24 10.98 16.59
N ALA A 19 -1.16 10.57 17.86
CA ALA A 19 -1.24 9.17 18.26
C ALA A 19 -2.60 8.56 17.90
N ASP A 20 -3.70 9.27 18.15
CA ASP A 20 -5.06 8.84 17.79
C ASP A 20 -5.20 8.64 16.26
N ARG A 21 -4.60 9.53 15.46
CA ARG A 21 -4.58 9.42 14.00
C ARG A 21 -3.83 8.16 13.53
N ILE A 22 -2.64 7.91 14.08
CA ILE A 22 -1.84 6.72 13.75
C ILE A 22 -2.60 5.45 14.12
N GLU A 23 -3.24 5.42 15.29
CA GLU A 23 -4.01 4.27 15.74
C GLU A 23 -5.23 4.01 14.85
N ARG A 24 -5.94 5.06 14.44
CA ARG A 24 -7.02 4.97 13.43
C ARG A 24 -6.49 4.41 12.12
N GLY A 25 -5.33 4.88 11.66
CA GLY A 25 -4.68 4.38 10.45
C GLY A 25 -4.29 2.90 10.55
N ARG A 26 -3.77 2.49 11.71
CA ARG A 26 -3.43 1.09 12.01
C ARG A 26 -4.66 0.19 11.90
N TYR A 27 -5.77 0.61 12.49
CA TYR A 27 -7.06 -0.08 12.39
C TYR A 27 -7.49 -0.22 10.92
N LEU A 28 -7.56 0.89 10.18
CA LEU A 28 -8.00 0.90 8.78
C LEU A 28 -7.11 0.00 7.89
N VAL A 29 -5.79 0.09 8.02
CA VAL A 29 -4.86 -0.77 7.25
C VAL A 29 -5.05 -2.25 7.57
N ALA A 30 -5.38 -2.59 8.83
CA ALA A 30 -5.64 -3.96 9.24
C ALA A 30 -7.00 -4.48 8.77
N THR A 31 -8.05 -3.66 8.78
CA THR A 31 -9.43 -4.09 8.49
C THR A 31 -9.85 -3.92 7.03
N SER A 32 -9.15 -3.07 6.27
CA SER A 32 -9.50 -2.76 4.87
C SER A 32 -8.68 -3.53 3.85
N GLY A 33 -7.99 -4.61 4.26
CA GLY A 33 -7.32 -5.56 3.37
C GLY A 33 -6.00 -5.07 2.74
N CYS A 34 -5.43 -3.95 3.22
CA CYS A 34 -4.18 -3.43 2.67
C CYS A 34 -3.04 -4.44 2.78
N THR A 35 -3.01 -5.23 3.86
CA THR A 35 -1.99 -6.26 4.09
C THR A 35 -2.09 -7.43 3.13
N ASP A 36 -3.27 -7.70 2.57
CA ASP A 36 -3.54 -8.94 1.84
C ASP A 36 -2.82 -8.99 0.49
N CYS A 37 -2.60 -7.81 -0.11
CA CYS A 37 -1.86 -7.67 -1.37
C CYS A 37 -0.47 -7.06 -1.16
N HIS A 38 -0.27 -6.24 -0.12
CA HIS A 38 1.00 -5.53 0.09
C HIS A 38 1.94 -6.23 1.08
N THR A 39 1.54 -7.32 1.73
CA THR A 39 2.45 -8.17 2.52
C THR A 39 2.69 -9.47 1.76
N PRO A 40 3.95 -9.81 1.41
CA PRO A 40 4.22 -11.05 0.72
C PRO A 40 3.93 -12.25 1.61
N MET A 41 3.42 -13.32 1.00
CA MET A 41 3.27 -14.61 1.64
C MET A 41 4.60 -15.39 1.59
N LYS A 42 4.83 -16.21 2.61
CA LYS A 42 5.87 -17.23 2.67
C LYS A 42 5.25 -18.59 3.00
N MET A 43 5.97 -19.68 2.73
CA MET A 43 5.52 -21.00 3.17
C MET A 43 5.83 -21.20 4.65
N GLY A 44 4.79 -21.33 5.47
CA GLY A 44 4.87 -21.70 6.88
C GLY A 44 4.62 -23.19 7.11
N ALA A 45 4.61 -23.61 8.38
CA ALA A 45 4.40 -25.01 8.75
C ALA A 45 3.00 -25.56 8.39
N HIS A 46 2.01 -24.67 8.23
CA HIS A 46 0.62 -25.02 7.94
C HIS A 46 0.13 -24.49 6.59
N GLY A 47 1.06 -24.16 5.69
CA GLY A 47 0.77 -23.58 4.38
C GLY A 47 1.19 -22.12 4.28
N PRO A 48 0.75 -21.41 3.21
CA PRO A 48 1.10 -20.01 3.02
C PRO A 48 0.62 -19.13 4.17
N GLU A 49 1.52 -18.31 4.72
CA GLU A 49 1.24 -17.32 5.76
C GLU A 49 1.88 -15.97 5.41
N PRO A 50 1.37 -14.84 5.93
CA PRO A 50 1.98 -13.54 5.68
C PRO A 50 3.38 -13.46 6.29
N ASP A 51 4.36 -13.01 5.50
CA ASP A 51 5.71 -12.76 5.98
C ASP A 51 5.76 -11.43 6.74
N GLN A 52 5.58 -11.52 8.06
CA GLN A 52 5.58 -10.35 8.94
C GLN A 52 6.91 -9.58 8.95
N ALA A 53 8.03 -10.23 8.60
CA ALA A 53 9.32 -9.54 8.45
C ALA A 53 9.35 -8.60 7.24
N ARG A 54 8.41 -8.78 6.31
CA ARG A 54 8.25 -7.99 5.08
C ARG A 54 6.86 -7.33 5.00
N ARG A 55 6.22 -7.14 6.14
CA ARG A 55 4.87 -6.57 6.22
C ARG A 55 4.78 -5.26 5.46
N LEU A 56 3.81 -5.16 4.56
CA LEU A 56 3.54 -3.98 3.71
C LEU A 56 4.68 -3.59 2.75
N SER A 57 5.70 -4.42 2.55
CA SER A 57 6.83 -4.11 1.65
C SER A 57 6.51 -4.32 0.16
N GLY A 58 5.31 -4.81 -0.18
CA GLY A 58 4.92 -5.13 -1.54
C GLY A 58 5.56 -6.40 -2.10
N HIS A 59 5.61 -6.50 -3.42
CA HIS A 59 6.19 -7.65 -4.11
C HIS A 59 7.70 -7.79 -3.85
N PRO A 60 8.20 -8.95 -3.39
CA PRO A 60 9.63 -9.09 -3.09
C PRO A 60 10.48 -8.94 -4.34
N GLN A 61 11.46 -8.02 -4.33
CA GLN A 61 12.37 -7.77 -5.45
C GLN A 61 13.09 -9.04 -5.96
N ALA A 62 13.38 -9.98 -5.08
CA ALA A 62 14.07 -11.23 -5.42
C ALA A 62 13.15 -12.30 -6.05
N PHE A 63 11.82 -12.12 -6.00
CA PHE A 63 10.88 -13.08 -6.57
C PHE A 63 10.58 -12.68 -8.01
N VAL A 64 11.15 -13.40 -8.97
CA VAL A 64 10.99 -13.07 -10.40
C VAL A 64 9.72 -13.71 -10.95
N VAL A 65 8.83 -12.89 -11.51
CA VAL A 65 7.66 -13.35 -12.28
C VAL A 65 7.97 -13.10 -13.76
N SER A 66 8.35 -14.16 -14.48
CA SER A 66 8.96 -14.06 -15.82
C SER A 66 7.97 -13.85 -16.97
N ALA A 67 6.66 -14.01 -16.75
CA ALA A 67 5.63 -13.64 -17.72
C ALA A 67 4.23 -13.62 -17.06
N PRO A 68 3.25 -12.86 -17.60
CA PRO A 68 1.85 -13.11 -17.31
C PRO A 68 1.54 -14.58 -17.61
N ALA A 69 0.86 -15.28 -16.70
CA ALA A 69 0.45 -16.65 -16.95
C ALA A 69 -0.37 -16.71 -18.26
N ALA A 70 -0.14 -17.73 -19.09
CA ALA A 70 -0.98 -17.99 -20.26
C ALA A 70 -2.38 -18.39 -19.76
N LEU A 71 -3.30 -17.42 -19.73
CA LEU A 71 -4.67 -17.66 -19.31
C LEU A 71 -5.48 -18.28 -20.47
N PRO A 72 -6.31 -19.31 -20.22
CA PRO A 72 -7.17 -19.88 -21.24
C PRO A 72 -8.07 -18.82 -21.91
N PRO A 73 -8.43 -19.00 -23.19
CA PRO A 73 -9.45 -18.18 -23.83
C PRO A 73 -10.79 -18.37 -23.12
N GLY A 74 -11.56 -17.30 -22.95
CA GLY A 74 -12.83 -17.36 -22.22
C GLY A 74 -13.05 -16.12 -21.36
N PRO A 75 -13.89 -16.18 -20.31
CA PRO A 75 -14.02 -15.07 -19.37
C PRO A 75 -12.64 -14.71 -18.82
N TRP A 76 -12.43 -13.43 -18.52
CA TRP A 76 -11.15 -13.00 -18.00
C TRP A 76 -10.84 -13.70 -16.67
N MET A 77 -9.61 -14.18 -16.54
CA MET A 77 -9.08 -14.79 -15.33
C MET A 77 -7.94 -13.95 -14.78
N VAL A 78 -7.56 -14.24 -13.54
CA VAL A 78 -6.41 -13.62 -12.88
C VAL A 78 -5.51 -14.72 -12.36
N ALA A 79 -4.23 -14.66 -12.71
CA ALA A 79 -3.21 -15.44 -12.04
C ALA A 79 -2.53 -14.59 -10.97
N ILE A 80 -2.29 -15.19 -9.80
CA ILE A 80 -1.67 -14.53 -8.65
C ILE A 80 -0.39 -15.29 -8.32
N ALA A 81 0.72 -14.58 -8.14
CA ALA A 81 1.98 -15.20 -7.71
C ALA A 81 1.83 -15.82 -6.31
N ALA A 82 2.65 -16.83 -6.00
CA ALA A 82 2.63 -17.51 -4.70
C ALA A 82 2.85 -16.57 -3.51
N THR A 83 3.50 -15.43 -3.73
CA THR A 83 3.69 -14.37 -2.74
C THR A 83 2.45 -13.52 -2.50
N GLY A 84 1.37 -13.69 -3.26
CA GLY A 84 0.14 -12.89 -3.14
C GLY A 84 0.30 -11.41 -3.52
N THR A 85 1.37 -11.04 -4.24
CA THR A 85 1.76 -9.62 -4.47
C THR A 85 1.98 -9.29 -5.95
N ALA A 86 1.77 -10.23 -6.87
CA ALA A 86 1.85 -10.00 -8.30
C ALA A 86 0.66 -10.65 -9.02
N TYR A 87 0.08 -9.93 -9.98
CA TYR A 87 -1.21 -10.27 -10.59
C TYR A 87 -1.14 -10.12 -12.10
N ALA A 88 -1.52 -11.18 -12.80
CA ALA A 88 -1.58 -11.21 -14.26
C ALA A 88 -3.03 -11.35 -14.73
N GLY A 89 -3.45 -10.48 -15.65
CA GLY A 89 -4.77 -10.49 -16.26
C GLY A 89 -4.77 -9.79 -17.63
N PRO A 90 -5.95 -9.45 -18.19
CA PRO A 90 -6.04 -8.74 -19.47
C PRO A 90 -5.32 -7.37 -19.50
N TRP A 91 -5.03 -6.80 -18.32
CA TRP A 91 -4.27 -5.54 -18.17
C TRP A 91 -2.74 -5.74 -18.16
N GLY A 92 -2.25 -6.97 -18.33
CA GLY A 92 -0.82 -7.31 -18.19
C GLY A 92 -0.48 -7.83 -16.80
N LEU A 93 0.75 -7.57 -16.35
CA LEU A 93 1.29 -7.98 -15.05
C LEU A 93 1.49 -6.75 -14.17
N SER A 94 0.88 -6.75 -13.00
CA SER A 94 1.01 -5.71 -11.98
C SER A 94 1.60 -6.27 -10.69
N PHE A 95 2.24 -5.39 -9.92
CA PHE A 95 2.90 -5.72 -8.67
C PHE A 95 2.41 -4.78 -7.56
N ALA A 96 2.17 -5.32 -6.37
CA ALA A 96 1.84 -4.53 -5.20
C ALA A 96 3.05 -3.70 -4.77
N ALA A 97 2.85 -2.40 -4.58
CA ALA A 97 3.89 -1.45 -4.22
C ALA A 97 4.39 -1.63 -2.78
N ASN A 98 5.60 -1.15 -2.49
CA ASN A 98 6.11 -1.00 -1.13
C ASN A 98 5.44 0.19 -0.44
N LEU A 99 4.68 -0.06 0.63
CA LEU A 99 3.96 0.97 1.38
C LEU A 99 4.72 1.44 2.63
N THR A 100 5.89 0.86 2.92
CA THR A 100 6.73 1.29 4.05
C THR A 100 7.36 2.66 3.73
N PRO A 101 7.81 3.43 4.74
CA PRO A 101 8.35 4.77 4.53
C PRO A 101 9.82 4.77 4.10
N ASP A 102 10.25 3.78 3.32
CA ASP A 102 11.56 3.79 2.68
C ASP A 102 11.63 4.91 1.62
N ASP A 103 12.70 5.71 1.67
CA ASP A 103 12.85 6.91 0.83
C ASP A 103 13.13 6.62 -0.64
N GLU A 104 13.73 5.47 -0.95
CA GLU A 104 14.10 5.11 -2.31
C GLU A 104 13.01 4.29 -3.00
N THR A 105 12.42 3.35 -2.26
CA THR A 105 11.60 2.28 -2.83
C THR A 105 10.16 2.28 -2.34
N GLY A 106 9.82 3.11 -1.34
CA GLY A 106 8.50 3.16 -0.71
C GLY A 106 7.89 4.56 -0.66
N LEU A 107 7.15 4.84 0.42
CA LEU A 107 6.42 6.10 0.64
C LEU A 107 7.27 7.16 1.38
N GLY A 108 8.57 6.94 1.56
CA GLY A 108 9.44 7.84 2.33
C GLY A 108 9.41 9.29 1.85
N ARG A 109 9.46 9.50 0.53
CA ARG A 109 9.44 10.82 -0.10
C ARG A 109 8.05 11.30 -0.56
N TRP A 110 7.01 10.50 -0.36
CA TRP A 110 5.66 10.88 -0.75
C TRP A 110 5.12 11.95 0.20
N SER A 111 4.42 12.95 -0.34
CA SER A 111 3.61 13.84 0.49
C SER A 111 2.25 13.21 0.80
N GLU A 112 1.59 13.68 1.86
CA GLU A 112 0.21 13.29 2.18
C GLU A 112 -0.73 13.62 1.00
N ALA A 113 -0.52 14.77 0.34
CA ALA A 113 -1.29 15.17 -0.83
C ALA A 113 -1.11 14.19 -2.00
N ASP A 114 0.10 13.73 -2.27
CA ASP A 114 0.37 12.75 -3.33
C ASP A 114 -0.34 11.42 -3.05
N PHE A 115 -0.34 10.96 -1.79
CA PHE A 115 -1.03 9.75 -1.38
C PHE A 115 -2.55 9.90 -1.56
N LEU A 116 -3.15 10.97 -1.03
CA LEU A 116 -4.57 11.25 -1.17
C LEU A 116 -4.98 11.33 -2.65
N GLN A 117 -4.25 12.10 -3.46
CA GLN A 117 -4.55 12.24 -4.88
C GLN A 117 -4.42 10.91 -5.62
N THR A 118 -3.43 10.09 -5.28
CA THR A 118 -3.27 8.75 -5.88
C THR A 118 -4.49 7.87 -5.62
N ILE A 119 -5.00 7.85 -4.39
CA ILE A 119 -6.16 7.04 -4.02
C ILE A 119 -7.45 7.61 -4.64
N ARG A 120 -7.61 8.95 -4.65
CA ARG A 120 -8.80 9.61 -5.20
C ARG A 120 -8.93 9.43 -6.71
N THR A 121 -7.83 9.58 -7.44
CA THR A 121 -7.87 9.54 -8.92
C THR A 121 -7.54 8.17 -9.49
N GLY A 122 -6.97 7.27 -8.69
CA GLY A 122 -6.44 5.99 -9.19
C GLY A 122 -5.25 6.17 -10.13
N ARG A 123 -4.47 7.24 -9.98
CA ARG A 123 -3.30 7.52 -10.81
C ARG A 123 -2.09 7.78 -9.93
N HIS A 124 -0.94 7.23 -10.29
CA HIS A 124 0.30 7.43 -9.55
C HIS A 124 0.63 8.92 -9.39
N LEU A 125 0.79 9.40 -8.15
CA LEU A 125 0.97 10.82 -7.80
C LEU A 125 -0.15 11.72 -8.35
N GLY A 126 -1.38 11.20 -8.41
CA GLY A 126 -2.56 11.89 -8.91
C GLY A 126 -2.67 12.04 -10.43
N ARG A 127 -1.56 11.91 -11.17
CA ARG A 127 -1.49 12.28 -12.61
C ARG A 127 -0.80 11.27 -13.52
N GLY A 128 0.10 10.45 -12.98
CA GLY A 128 0.91 9.47 -13.70
C GLY A 128 0.11 8.27 -14.20
N ARG A 129 0.76 7.13 -14.38
CA ARG A 129 0.10 5.90 -14.86
C ARG A 129 -1.10 5.52 -13.97
N PRO A 130 -2.10 4.80 -14.51
CA PRO A 130 -3.14 4.20 -13.68
C PRO A 130 -2.57 3.30 -12.59
N VAL A 131 -3.18 3.31 -11.42
CA VAL A 131 -3.03 2.26 -10.42
C VAL A 131 -3.71 1.01 -11.00
N LEU A 132 -2.93 -0.04 -11.18
CA LEU A 132 -3.40 -1.25 -11.86
C LEU A 132 -4.14 -2.18 -10.90
N PRO A 133 -5.00 -3.08 -11.42
CA PRO A 133 -5.62 -4.13 -10.63
C PRO A 133 -4.56 -4.98 -9.89
N PRO A 134 -4.93 -5.59 -8.75
CA PRO A 134 -6.27 -5.68 -8.18
C PRO A 134 -6.59 -4.56 -7.18
N MET A 135 -5.74 -3.52 -7.05
CA MET A 135 -5.95 -2.47 -6.05
C MET A 135 -7.36 -1.86 -6.18
N PRO A 136 -8.22 -1.94 -5.14
CA PRO A 136 -9.63 -1.59 -5.24
C PRO A 136 -9.85 -0.07 -5.11
N ILE A 137 -9.30 0.70 -6.04
CA ILE A 137 -9.46 2.17 -6.10
C ILE A 137 -10.93 2.62 -5.98
N PRO A 138 -11.93 1.98 -6.63
CA PRO A 138 -13.33 2.40 -6.48
C PRO A 138 -13.86 2.33 -5.04
N VAL A 139 -13.25 1.52 -4.17
CA VAL A 139 -13.59 1.44 -2.75
C VAL A 139 -12.82 2.50 -1.98
N TYR A 140 -11.49 2.54 -2.11
CA TYR A 140 -10.65 3.44 -1.33
C TYR A 140 -10.82 4.92 -1.69
N SER A 141 -11.20 5.24 -2.93
CA SER A 141 -11.53 6.60 -3.35
C SER A 141 -12.75 7.18 -2.63
N GLN A 142 -13.54 6.35 -1.94
CA GLN A 142 -14.69 6.76 -1.13
C GLN A 142 -14.38 6.96 0.36
N MET A 143 -13.20 6.56 0.84
CA MET A 143 -12.79 6.81 2.23
C MET A 143 -12.82 8.32 2.52
N THR A 144 -13.11 8.74 3.76
CA THR A 144 -13.01 10.16 4.11
C THR A 144 -11.57 10.66 3.99
N ASP A 145 -11.38 11.97 3.85
CA ASP A 145 -10.02 12.54 3.85
C ASP A 145 -9.30 12.21 5.16
N ASP A 146 -10.01 12.26 6.30
CA ASP A 146 -9.42 11.94 7.60
C ASP A 146 -8.99 10.47 7.71
N ASP A 147 -9.77 9.54 7.15
CA ASP A 147 -9.37 8.13 7.09
C ASP A 147 -8.14 7.93 6.20
N LEU A 148 -8.07 8.57 5.02
CA LEU A 148 -6.88 8.48 4.15
C LEU A 148 -5.64 9.09 4.81
N LYS A 149 -5.78 10.23 5.48
CA LYS A 149 -4.70 10.85 6.26
C LYS A 149 -4.26 9.96 7.41
N ALA A 150 -5.19 9.30 8.09
CA ALA A 150 -4.89 8.34 9.14
C ALA A 150 -4.09 7.14 8.59
N VAL A 151 -4.56 6.54 7.49
CA VAL A 151 -3.83 5.47 6.78
C VAL A 151 -2.42 5.92 6.42
N PHE A 152 -2.27 7.09 5.79
CA PHE A 152 -0.95 7.60 5.42
C PHE A 152 -0.05 7.83 6.63
N ALA A 153 -0.56 8.47 7.70
CA ALA A 153 0.20 8.70 8.92
C ALA A 153 0.68 7.38 9.56
N TYR A 154 -0.16 6.36 9.58
CA TYR A 154 0.24 5.04 10.06
C TYR A 154 1.31 4.41 9.17
N LEU A 155 1.14 4.40 7.84
CA LEU A 155 2.15 3.88 6.91
C LEU A 155 3.50 4.60 7.09
N LYS A 156 3.47 5.92 7.31
CA LYS A 156 4.66 6.73 7.58
C LYS A 156 5.33 6.45 8.92
N SER A 157 4.61 5.86 9.88
CA SER A 157 5.15 5.49 11.20
C SER A 157 5.85 4.12 11.24
N LEU A 158 5.70 3.32 10.18
CA LEU A 158 6.27 1.96 10.12
C LEU A 158 7.80 1.98 10.00
N PRO A 159 8.49 0.90 10.40
CA PRO A 159 9.89 0.70 10.02
C PRO A 159 10.04 0.69 8.48
N PRO A 160 11.03 1.41 7.91
CA PRO A 160 11.29 1.37 6.48
C PRO A 160 11.87 0.02 6.07
N ILE A 161 11.41 -0.51 4.94
CA ILE A 161 11.96 -1.71 4.32
C ILE A 161 12.33 -1.37 2.89
N ARG A 162 13.63 -1.42 2.56
CA ARG A 162 14.10 -1.24 1.19
C ARG A 162 13.69 -2.45 0.34
N ASN A 163 12.82 -2.24 -0.64
CA ASN A 163 12.32 -3.26 -1.55
C ASN A 163 11.89 -2.64 -2.88
N GLN A 164 12.75 -2.71 -3.90
CA GLN A 164 12.43 -2.16 -5.22
C GLN A 164 11.48 -3.11 -5.96
N VAL A 165 10.19 -2.79 -5.91
CA VAL A 165 9.16 -3.51 -6.68
C VAL A 165 9.38 -3.30 -8.18
N PRO A 166 9.28 -4.35 -9.03
CA PRO A 166 9.37 -4.20 -10.48
C PRO A 166 8.28 -3.30 -11.06
N GLU A 167 8.57 -2.67 -12.19
CA GLU A 167 7.54 -1.93 -12.93
C GLU A 167 6.52 -2.91 -13.57
N PRO A 168 5.24 -2.49 -13.70
CA PRO A 168 4.24 -3.30 -14.37
C PRO A 168 4.61 -3.61 -15.84
N VAL A 169 4.23 -4.79 -16.30
CA VAL A 169 4.41 -5.20 -17.69
C VAL A 169 3.08 -5.07 -18.42
N ALA A 170 3.07 -4.32 -19.53
CA ALA A 170 1.90 -4.18 -20.38
C ALA A 170 1.45 -5.55 -20.93
N PRO A 171 0.16 -5.74 -21.26
CA PRO A 171 -0.28 -6.96 -21.92
C PRO A 171 0.44 -7.08 -23.27
N ALA A 172 0.77 -8.32 -23.67
CA ALA A 172 1.22 -8.57 -25.03
C ALA A 172 0.15 -8.05 -25.99
N GLN A 173 0.55 -7.23 -26.97
CA GLN A 173 -0.34 -6.83 -28.05
C GLN A 173 -0.80 -8.10 -28.76
N ARG A 174 -2.11 -8.35 -28.78
CA ARG A 174 -2.70 -9.46 -29.54
C ARG A 174 -2.84 -9.05 -31.00
#